data_AF-A0A920QWF9-F1
#
_entry.id   AF-A0A920QWF9-F1
#
_cell.length_a   1.000
_cell.length_b   1.000
_cell.length_c   1.000
_cell.angle_alpha   90.00
_cell.angle_beta   90.00
_cell.angle_gamma   90.00
#
_symmetry.space_group_name_H-M   'P 1'
#
loop_
_entity.id
_entity.type
_entity.pdbx_description
1 polymer ?
#
loop_
_entity_poly.entity_id
_entity_poly.type
_entity_poly.pdbx_seq_one_letter_code
_entity_poly.pdbx_strand_id
1 'polypeptide(L)'
;MQKEKRIDTIIKNDTLSPQETLSWAYNTFGNRVSILTSFQLEGLVIIDMAYTLKCPIRVVTIDTGRLNSETHTLIDQIREKYNLEIETFFPNHDSLNNMVSKFGTNPFYKRFH
;
A
#
# COMPACT_ATOMS: atom_id res chain seq x y z
N MET A 1 5.84 15.76 22.37
CA MET A 1 5.89 17.13 21.80
C MET A 1 5.77 17.24 20.26
N GLN A 2 6.60 16.62 19.40
CA GLN A 2 6.39 16.71 17.92
C GLN A 2 5.40 15.70 17.33
N LYS A 3 5.23 14.50 17.92
CA LYS A 3 4.28 13.47 17.45
C LYS A 3 2.82 13.82 17.74
N GLU A 4 2.52 14.38 18.90
CA GLU A 4 1.14 14.76 19.31
C GLU A 4 0.52 15.77 18.35
N LYS A 5 1.29 16.79 17.94
CA LYS A 5 0.83 17.80 16.96
C LYS A 5 0.43 17.22 15.59
N ARG A 6 0.92 16.02 15.21
CA ARG A 6 0.62 15.41 13.89
C ARG A 6 -0.74 14.71 13.86
N ILE A 7 -1.10 13.99 14.91
CA ILE A 7 -2.39 13.28 14.97
C ILE A 7 -3.53 14.28 15.10
N ASP A 8 -3.35 15.33 15.91
CA ASP A 8 -4.35 16.40 16.07
C ASP A 8 -4.62 17.16 14.75
N THR A 9 -3.61 17.25 13.87
CA THR A 9 -3.78 17.85 12.53
C THR A 9 -4.57 16.94 11.59
N ILE A 10 -4.39 15.62 11.68
CA ILE A 10 -5.18 14.65 10.92
C ILE A 10 -6.64 14.69 11.38
N ILE A 11 -6.89 14.67 12.69
CA ILE A 11 -8.23 14.71 13.27
C ILE A 11 -8.95 16.03 12.95
N LYS A 12 -8.23 17.17 12.93
CA LYS A 12 -8.81 18.46 12.52
C LYS A 12 -9.26 18.52 11.05
N ASN A 13 -8.76 17.62 10.22
CA ASN A 13 -9.03 17.58 8.78
C ASN A 13 -10.10 16.53 8.41
N ASP A 14 -10.88 16.03 9.36
CA ASP A 14 -11.95 15.02 9.13
C ASP A 14 -13.12 15.53 8.25
N THR A 15 -13.09 16.81 7.87
CA THR A 15 -14.06 17.41 6.93
C THR A 15 -13.54 17.48 5.50
N LEU A 16 -12.28 17.11 5.24
CA LEU A 16 -11.71 17.15 3.90
C LEU A 16 -12.28 16.02 3.04
N SER A 17 -12.52 16.32 1.76
CA SER A 17 -12.73 15.28 0.76
C SER A 17 -11.49 14.38 0.61
N PRO A 18 -11.63 13.16 0.04
CA PRO A 18 -10.48 12.30 -0.23
C PRO A 18 -9.38 12.98 -1.05
N GLN A 19 -9.76 13.79 -2.04
CA GLN A 19 -8.83 14.51 -2.90
C GLN A 19 -8.07 15.62 -2.16
N GLU A 20 -8.77 16.36 -1.30
CA GLU A 20 -8.14 17.37 -0.43
C GLU A 20 -7.20 16.71 0.57
N THR A 21 -7.60 15.55 1.11
CA THR A 21 -6.77 14.76 2.02
C THR A 21 -5.48 14.29 1.36
N LEU A 22 -5.55 13.77 0.13
CA LEU A 22 -4.38 13.36 -0.65
C LEU A 22 -3.44 14.54 -0.93
N SER A 23 -4.01 15.67 -1.35
CA SER A 23 -3.25 16.90 -1.64
C SER A 23 -2.55 17.42 -0.37
N TRP A 24 -3.28 17.48 0.74
CA TRP A 24 -2.74 17.89 2.04
C TRP A 24 -1.62 16.95 2.50
N ALA A 25 -1.82 15.62 2.40
CA ALA A 25 -0.84 14.64 2.85
C ALA A 25 0.47 14.76 2.06
N TYR A 26 0.38 14.89 0.73
CA TYR A 26 1.57 15.09 -0.10
C TYR A 26 2.25 16.44 0.18
N ASN A 27 1.50 17.54 0.25
CA ASN A 27 2.07 18.86 0.55
C ASN A 27 2.73 18.93 1.93
N THR A 28 2.25 18.13 2.90
CA THR A 28 2.77 18.10 4.27
C THR A 28 4.00 17.18 4.41
N PHE A 29 3.97 16.01 3.76
CA PHE A 29 4.97 14.96 3.99
C PHE A 29 5.92 14.73 2.83
N GLY A 30 5.60 15.22 1.63
CA GLY A 30 6.35 15.03 0.39
C GLY A 30 6.59 13.55 0.11
N ASN A 31 7.82 13.19 -0.23
CA ASN A 31 8.19 11.81 -0.59
C ASN A 31 8.15 10.80 0.59
N ARG A 32 7.79 11.26 1.80
CA ARG A 32 7.60 10.40 2.98
C ARG A 32 6.19 9.85 3.13
N VAL A 33 5.25 10.23 2.26
CA VAL A 33 3.92 9.60 2.17
C VAL A 33 3.88 8.64 0.98
N SER A 34 3.16 7.54 1.15
CA SER A 34 2.91 6.53 0.12
C SER A 34 1.50 5.99 0.24
N ILE A 35 0.90 5.60 -0.89
CA ILE A 35 -0.30 4.78 -0.94
C ILE A 35 0.13 3.32 -0.77
N LEU A 36 -0.25 2.67 0.32
CA LEU A 36 -0.08 1.23 0.50
C LEU A 36 -1.35 0.51 0.02
N THR A 37 -1.21 -0.44 -0.90
CA THR A 37 -2.37 -1.12 -1.49
C THR A 37 -2.10 -2.59 -1.81
N SER A 38 -3.15 -3.39 -1.69
CA SER A 38 -3.28 -4.77 -2.18
C SER A 38 -3.99 -4.83 -3.55
N PHE A 39 -4.28 -3.67 -4.16
CA PHE A 39 -5.02 -3.50 -5.41
C PHE A 39 -6.50 -3.92 -5.34
N GLN A 40 -7.09 -3.87 -4.16
CA GLN A 40 -8.55 -3.86 -4.00
C GLN A 40 -9.14 -2.54 -4.53
N LEU A 41 -10.46 -2.51 -4.73
CA LEU A 41 -11.16 -1.39 -5.39
C LEU A 41 -10.85 -0.03 -4.76
N GLU A 42 -10.80 0.05 -3.44
CA GLU A 42 -10.51 1.28 -2.70
C GLU A 42 -9.11 1.80 -3.02
N GLY A 43 -8.12 0.90 -3.08
CA GLY A 43 -6.76 1.25 -3.45
C GLY A 43 -6.65 1.76 -4.89
N LEU A 44 -7.40 1.17 -5.82
CA LEU A 44 -7.45 1.64 -7.20
C LEU A 44 -8.07 3.03 -7.31
N VAL A 45 -9.15 3.29 -6.57
CA VAL A 45 -9.80 4.61 -6.53
C VAL A 45 -8.84 5.67 -5.98
N ILE A 46 -8.06 5.34 -4.94
CA ILE A 46 -7.08 6.26 -4.35
C ILE A 46 -5.93 6.56 -5.34
N ILE A 47 -5.45 5.56 -6.07
CA ILE A 47 -4.44 5.75 -7.13
C ILE A 47 -4.99 6.67 -8.23
N ASP A 48 -6.21 6.42 -8.68
CA ASP A 48 -6.85 7.22 -9.73
C ASP A 48 -7.05 8.68 -9.31
N MET A 49 -7.47 8.91 -8.06
CA MET A 49 -7.56 10.25 -7.47
C MET A 49 -6.20 10.94 -7.42
N ALA A 50 -5.16 10.25 -6.93
CA ALA A 50 -3.81 10.82 -6.85
C ALA A 50 -3.26 11.18 -8.24
N TYR A 51 -3.47 10.32 -9.23
CA TYR A 51 -3.11 10.57 -10.63
C TYR A 51 -3.84 11.79 -11.20
N THR A 52 -5.16 11.86 -11.02
CA THR A 52 -5.99 12.97 -11.51
C THR A 52 -5.56 14.31 -10.91
N LEU A 53 -5.17 14.32 -9.63
CA LEU A 53 -4.64 15.50 -8.94
C LEU A 53 -3.22 15.87 -9.35
N LYS A 54 -2.56 15.07 -10.20
CA LYS A 54 -1.13 15.20 -10.54
C LYS A 54 -0.26 15.21 -9.28
N CYS A 55 -0.63 14.38 -8.31
CA CYS A 55 0.04 14.25 -7.04
C CYS A 55 0.97 13.03 -7.10
N PRO A 56 2.30 13.19 -7.23
CA PRO A 56 3.23 12.09 -7.46
C PRO A 56 3.54 11.37 -6.13
N ILE A 57 2.50 10.86 -5.48
CA ILE A 57 2.60 10.02 -4.28
C ILE A 57 3.08 8.63 -4.71
N ARG A 58 4.04 8.09 -3.96
CA ARG A 58 4.57 6.73 -4.18
C ARG A 58 3.48 5.69 -3.96
N VAL A 59 3.45 4.66 -4.80
CA VAL A 59 2.55 3.51 -4.63
C VAL A 59 3.37 2.30 -4.19
N VAL A 60 2.96 1.70 -3.09
CA VAL A 60 3.65 0.60 -2.43
C VAL A 60 2.71 -0.59 -2.30
N THR A 61 3.23 -1.79 -2.50
CA THR A 61 2.53 -3.04 -2.26
C THR A 61 3.42 -4.08 -1.59
N ILE A 62 2.81 -5.09 -0.97
CA ILE A 62 3.50 -6.23 -0.38
C ILE A 62 3.11 -7.47 -1.17
N ASP A 63 4.07 -8.04 -1.90
CA ASP A 63 3.90 -9.32 -2.56
C ASP A 63 4.36 -10.44 -1.63
N THR A 64 3.39 -11.21 -1.14
CA THR A 64 3.61 -12.32 -0.22
C THR A 64 4.17 -13.57 -0.90
N GLY A 65 4.28 -13.57 -2.24
CA GLY A 65 4.55 -14.76 -3.04
C GLY A 65 3.34 -15.69 -3.16
N ARG A 66 2.15 -15.26 -2.72
CA ARG A 66 0.90 -16.03 -2.69
C ARG A 66 -0.29 -15.24 -3.27
N LEU A 67 -0.03 -14.11 -3.92
CA LEU A 67 -1.06 -13.38 -4.66
C LEU A 67 -1.53 -14.23 -5.84
N ASN A 68 -2.78 -14.02 -6.27
CA ASN A 68 -3.28 -14.65 -7.50
C ASN A 68 -2.62 -14.00 -8.73
N SER A 69 -2.58 -14.74 -9.84
CA SER A 69 -2.05 -14.24 -11.11
C SER A 69 -2.85 -13.03 -11.63
N GLU A 70 -4.15 -12.95 -11.34
CA GLU A 70 -4.97 -11.79 -11.73
C GLU A 70 -4.49 -10.50 -11.04
N THR A 71 -4.08 -10.53 -9.77
CA THR A 71 -3.51 -9.36 -9.10
C THR A 71 -2.20 -8.93 -9.74
N HIS A 72 -1.31 -9.86 -10.10
CA HIS A 72 -0.08 -9.50 -10.83
C HIS A 72 -0.39 -8.85 -12.19
N THR A 73 -1.36 -9.40 -12.91
CA THR A 73 -1.79 -8.84 -14.21
C THR A 73 -2.36 -7.43 -14.03
N LEU A 74 -3.18 -7.22 -13.00
CA LEU A 74 -3.73 -5.91 -12.66
C LEU A 74 -2.64 -4.91 -12.28
N ILE A 75 -1.63 -5.32 -11.52
CA ILE A 75 -0.48 -4.47 -11.15
C ILE A 75 0.20 -3.94 -12.41
N ASP A 76 0.46 -4.81 -13.39
CA ASP A 76 1.11 -4.41 -14.64
C ASP A 76 0.23 -3.47 -15.48
N GLN A 77 -1.09 -3.75 -15.56
CA GLN A 77 -2.05 -2.84 -16.21
C GLN A 77 -2.08 -1.45 -15.56
N ILE A 78 -1.97 -1.37 -14.23
CA ILE A 78 -1.95 -0.09 -13.51
C ILE A 78 -0.64 0.67 -13.77
N ARG A 79 0.51 -0.02 -13.80
CA ARG A 79 1.80 0.59 -14.18
C ARG A 79 1.71 1.25 -15.55
N GLU A 80 1.19 0.52 -16.53
CA GLU A 80 1.05 1.00 -17.91
C GLU A 80 0.04 2.15 -18.02
N LYS A 81 -1.17 1.97 -17.46
CA LYS A 81 -2.26 2.94 -17.58
C LYS A 81 -1.89 4.31 -17.01
N TYR A 82 -1.22 4.32 -15.85
CA TYR A 82 -0.91 5.56 -15.13
C TYR A 82 0.56 5.98 -15.26
N ASN A 83 1.38 5.22 -15.99
CA ASN A 83 2.83 5.43 -16.12
C ASN A 83 3.51 5.64 -14.75
N LEU A 84 3.22 4.74 -13.81
CA LEU A 84 3.68 4.83 -12.42
C LEU A 84 4.58 3.66 -12.05
N GLU A 85 5.55 3.93 -11.17
CA GLU A 85 6.33 2.89 -10.52
C GLU A 85 5.55 2.35 -9.30
N ILE A 86 5.45 1.02 -9.19
CA ILE A 86 4.88 0.34 -8.02
C ILE A 86 6.03 -0.32 -7.28
N GLU A 87 6.31 0.16 -6.08
CA GLU A 87 7.31 -0.39 -5.19
C GLU A 87 6.77 -1.66 -4.52
N THR A 88 7.37 -2.80 -4.84
CA THR A 88 6.97 -4.10 -4.31
C THR A 88 7.92 -4.56 -3.21
N PHE A 89 7.37 -4.81 -2.02
CA PHE A 89 8.09 -5.41 -0.91
C PHE A 89 7.79 -6.89 -0.80
N PHE A 90 8.80 -7.68 -0.48
CA PHE A 90 8.71 -9.13 -0.33
C PHE A 90 9.04 -9.55 1.10
N PRO A 91 8.51 -10.69 1.58
CA PRO A 91 8.92 -11.29 2.84
C PRO A 91 10.44 -11.49 2.91
N ASN A 92 11.01 -11.29 4.10
CA ASN A 92 12.41 -11.63 4.34
C ASN A 92 12.62 -13.14 4.11
N HIS A 93 13.55 -13.47 3.22
CA HIS A 93 13.82 -14.84 2.78
C HIS A 93 14.15 -15.80 3.94
N ASP A 94 15.04 -15.41 4.86
CA ASP A 94 15.48 -16.29 5.95
C ASP A 94 14.33 -16.57 6.93
N SER A 95 13.54 -15.54 7.24
CA SER A 95 12.36 -15.66 8.09
C SER A 95 11.30 -16.56 7.45
N LEU A 96 11.07 -16.40 6.13
CA LEU A 96 10.13 -17.21 5.37
C LEU A 96 10.57 -18.69 5.33
N ASN A 97 11.84 -18.96 5.03
CA ASN A 97 12.39 -20.32 5.00
C ASN A 97 12.27 -21.00 6.35
N ASN A 98 12.67 -20.32 7.43
CA ASN A 98 12.54 -20.85 8.78
C ASN A 98 11.08 -21.22 9.13
N MET A 99 10.13 -20.36 8.76
CA MET A 99 8.70 -20.64 8.96
C MET A 99 8.23 -21.85 8.16
N VAL A 100 8.55 -21.91 6.86
CA VAL A 100 8.10 -22.98 5.96
C VAL A 100 8.74 -24.33 6.33
N SER A 101 10.03 -24.36 6.66
CA SER A 101 10.69 -25.58 7.13
C SER A 101 10.08 -26.11 8.42
N LYS A 102 9.68 -25.22 9.35
CA LYS A 102 9.13 -25.62 10.66
C LYS A 102 7.66 -26.01 10.60
N PHE A 103 6.84 -25.30 9.82
CA PHE A 103 5.39 -25.46 9.86
C PHE A 103 4.77 -25.95 8.54
N GLY A 104 5.57 -26.09 7.48
CA GLY A 104 5.11 -26.38 6.11
C GLY A 104 4.61 -25.12 5.39
N THR A 105 4.28 -25.27 4.10
CA THR A 105 3.93 -24.14 3.21
C THR A 105 2.59 -23.47 3.55
N ASN A 106 1.68 -24.18 4.22
CA ASN A 106 0.35 -23.67 4.57
C ASN A 106 0.05 -23.90 6.07
N PRO A 107 0.75 -23.19 6.98
CA PRO A 107 0.57 -23.38 8.42
C PRO A 107 -0.83 -22.95 8.90
N PHE A 108 -1.50 -22.06 8.17
CA PHE A 108 -2.83 -21.53 8.50
C PHE A 108 -3.95 -22.58 8.55
N TYR A 109 -3.82 -23.68 7.80
CA TYR A 109 -4.81 -24.78 7.81
C TYR A 109 -4.51 -25.83 8.87
N LYS A 110 -3.39 -25.72 9.59
CA LYS A 110 -3.06 -26.62 10.68
C LYS A 110 -3.66 -26.06 11.96
N ARG A 111 -4.58 -26.82 12.56
CA ARG A 111 -5.09 -26.54 13.90
C ARG A 111 -4.03 -27.00 14.90
N PHE A 112 -3.39 -26.06 15.58
CA PHE A 112 -2.51 -26.39 16.70
C PHE A 112 -3.40 -26.79 17.87
N HIS A 113 -3.37 -28.08 18.23
CA HIS A 113 -3.98 -28.63 19.43
C HIS A 113 -2.89 -28.86 20.48
#